data_AF-A0A0M1J9N9-F1
#
_entry.id   AF-A0A0M1J9N9-F1
#
_cell.length_a   1.000
_cell.length_b   1.000
_cell.length_c   1.000
_cell.angle_alpha   90.00
_cell.angle_beta   90.00
_cell.angle_gamma   90.00
#
_symmetry.space_group_name_H-M   'P 1'
#
loop_
_entity.id
_entity.type
_entity.pdbx_description
1 polymer ?
#
loop_
_entity_poly.entity_id
_entity_poly.type
_entity_poly.pdbx_seq_one_letter_code
_entity_poly.pdbx_strand_id
1 'polypeptide(L)'
;MMKYTTLLALCLFSSLTMADPDDAVLDAQMRQACAPLFAAAGFFANAGPCANVTGGARNCVLQNIAQGGASCVAFEKEHDDFFDDGKDEPIVR
;
A
#
# COMPACT_ATOMS: atom_id res chain seq x y z
N MET A 1 55.46 2.87 3.32
CA MET A 1 54.41 3.65 4.01
C MET A 1 53.27 3.85 3.03
N MET A 2 52.11 3.22 3.24
CA MET A 2 50.87 3.53 2.52
C MET A 2 49.71 3.19 3.45
N LYS A 3 49.17 4.22 4.10
CA LYS A 3 47.90 4.20 4.84
C LYS A 3 46.85 4.72 3.87
N TYR A 4 46.10 3.84 3.23
CA TYR A 4 44.94 4.23 2.42
C TYR A 4 43.88 3.15 2.47
N THR A 5 43.03 3.16 3.49
CA THR A 5 41.68 2.60 3.38
C THR A 5 40.87 2.95 4.62
N THR A 6 40.46 4.20 4.71
CA THR A 6 39.31 4.59 5.53
C THR A 6 38.96 5.95 5.01
N LEU A 7 37.90 6.05 4.20
CA LEU A 7 37.03 7.21 4.13
C LEU A 7 35.93 6.95 3.12
N LEU A 8 34.71 7.11 3.64
CA LEU A 8 33.45 7.35 2.93
C LEU A 8 32.76 6.15 2.30
N ALA A 9 32.22 5.34 3.21
CA ALA A 9 30.88 4.79 3.11
C ALA A 9 29.81 5.92 3.07
N LEU A 10 29.73 6.66 1.98
CA LEU A 10 28.68 7.67 1.75
C LEU A 10 28.12 7.46 0.35
N CYS A 11 26.80 7.61 0.22
CA CYS A 11 25.98 7.46 -0.99
C CYS A 11 25.22 6.14 -1.14
N LEU A 12 24.86 5.49 -0.02
CA LEU A 12 23.51 4.92 0.06
C LEU A 12 22.56 6.07 0.37
N PHE A 13 22.35 6.95 -0.62
CA PHE A 13 21.17 7.80 -0.64
C PHE A 13 20.00 6.87 -0.90
N SER A 14 19.54 6.25 0.19
CA SER A 14 18.22 5.65 0.28
C SER A 14 17.25 6.72 -0.19
N SER A 15 16.70 6.53 -1.37
CA SER A 15 15.54 7.21 -1.88
C SER A 15 14.40 6.92 -0.90
N LEU A 16 14.36 7.66 0.21
CA LEU A 16 13.17 7.83 1.00
C LEU A 16 12.28 8.71 0.14
N THR A 17 11.58 8.09 -0.81
CA THR A 17 10.33 8.63 -1.33
C THR A 17 9.44 8.80 -0.11
N MET A 18 9.45 10.00 0.46
CA MET A 18 8.52 10.36 1.51
C MET A 18 7.15 10.30 0.84
N ALA A 19 6.39 9.23 1.11
CA ALA A 19 4.98 9.21 0.78
C ALA A 19 4.39 10.49 1.38
N ASP A 20 3.67 11.26 0.55
CA ASP A 20 3.07 12.52 0.98
C ASP A 20 2.23 12.23 2.25
N PRO A 21 2.26 13.08 3.29
CA PRO A 21 1.44 12.89 4.49
C PRO A 21 -0.04 12.62 4.18
N ASP A 22 -0.57 13.12 3.07
CA ASP A 22 -1.92 12.87 2.57
C ASP A 22 -2.13 11.40 2.13
N ASP A 23 -1.13 10.76 1.52
CA ASP A 23 -1.23 9.36 1.06
C ASP A 23 -1.38 8.37 2.22
N ALA A 24 -0.69 8.61 3.34
CA ALA A 24 -0.82 7.78 4.52
C ALA A 24 -2.21 7.88 5.16
N VAL A 25 -2.84 9.07 5.08
CA VAL A 25 -4.21 9.29 5.53
C VAL A 25 -5.20 8.60 4.59
N LEU A 26 -5.02 8.73 3.28
CA LEU A 26 -5.84 8.07 2.27
C LEU A 26 -5.73 6.54 2.34
N ASP A 27 -4.55 5.98 2.61
CA ASP A 27 -4.38 4.52 2.83
C ASP A 27 -5.16 4.04 4.06
N ALA A 28 -5.13 4.79 5.15
CA ALA A 28 -5.91 4.47 6.35
C ALA A 28 -7.43 4.54 6.09
N GLN A 29 -7.89 5.55 5.36
CA GLN A 29 -9.30 5.70 4.98
C GLN A 29 -9.73 4.60 4.01
N MET A 30 -8.90 4.25 3.03
CA MET A 30 -9.13 3.11 2.13
C MET A 30 -9.32 1.83 2.91
N ARG A 31 -8.43 1.51 3.86
CA ARG A 31 -8.53 0.28 4.69
C ARG A 31 -9.83 0.22 5.48
N GLN A 32 -10.37 1.37 5.88
CA GLN A 32 -11.67 1.46 6.55
C GLN A 32 -12.84 1.32 5.56
N ALA A 33 -12.82 2.06 4.44
CA ALA A 33 -13.87 2.03 3.42
C ALA A 33 -13.98 0.67 2.72
N CYS A 34 -12.84 0.01 2.54
CA CYS A 34 -12.68 -1.31 1.94
C CYS A 34 -12.43 -2.40 2.99
N ALA A 35 -12.90 -2.21 4.23
CA ALA A 35 -12.73 -3.18 5.32
C ALA A 35 -13.08 -4.64 4.94
N PRO A 36 -14.11 -4.94 4.11
CA PRO A 36 -14.37 -6.30 3.66
C PRO A 36 -13.23 -6.95 2.86
N LEU A 37 -12.38 -6.17 2.18
CA LEU A 37 -11.22 -6.65 1.45
C LEU A 37 -10.02 -6.94 2.35
N PHE A 38 -9.90 -6.18 3.44
CA PHE A 38 -8.80 -6.26 4.41
C PHE A 38 -9.14 -7.07 5.66
N ALA A 39 -10.37 -7.57 5.77
CA ALA A 39 -10.79 -8.36 6.91
C ALA A 39 -9.93 -9.64 7.00
N ALA A 40 -9.22 -9.83 8.11
CA ALA A 40 -8.64 -11.10 8.47
C ALA A 40 -9.70 -11.93 9.20
N ALA A 41 -10.19 -13.02 8.61
CA ALA A 41 -11.17 -13.87 9.29
C ALA A 41 -10.54 -14.78 10.37
N GLY A 42 -10.18 -14.21 11.52
CA GLY A 42 -10.01 -14.96 12.77
C GLY A 42 -8.93 -16.06 12.79
N PHE A 43 -9.05 -16.98 13.76
CA PHE A 43 -7.98 -17.83 14.32
C PHE A 43 -7.22 -18.76 13.35
N PHE A 44 -7.63 -18.83 12.07
CA PHE A 44 -6.91 -19.53 10.99
C PHE A 44 -6.94 -18.80 9.65
N ALA A 45 -7.55 -17.62 9.53
CA ALA A 45 -7.85 -17.08 8.21
C ALA A 45 -7.29 -15.68 7.95
N ASN A 46 -6.34 -15.69 7.01
CA ASN A 46 -6.10 -14.59 6.09
C ASN A 46 -7.23 -14.54 5.04
N ALA A 47 -8.50 -14.50 5.47
CA ALA A 47 -9.63 -14.54 4.54
C ALA A 47 -10.12 -13.14 4.20
N GLY A 48 -9.40 -12.52 3.30
CA GLY A 48 -9.76 -11.32 2.56
C GLY A 48 -8.78 -11.24 1.38
N PRO A 49 -9.21 -10.81 0.18
CA PRO A 49 -8.33 -10.77 -0.99
C PRO A 49 -7.09 -9.88 -0.77
N CYS A 50 -7.15 -8.95 0.19
CA CYS A 50 -6.06 -8.04 0.55
C CYS A 50 -5.62 -8.19 2.02
N ALA A 51 -5.81 -9.35 2.66
CA ALA A 51 -5.49 -9.54 4.08
C ALA A 51 -3.98 -9.55 4.40
N ASN A 52 -3.12 -9.93 3.43
CA ASN A 52 -1.67 -10.10 3.63
C ASN A 52 -0.80 -9.06 2.89
N VAL A 53 -1.39 -8.01 2.30
CA VAL A 53 -0.62 -6.98 1.59
C VAL A 53 0.11 -6.06 2.57
N THR A 54 1.40 -6.30 2.77
CA THR A 54 2.36 -5.34 3.36
C THR A 54 3.00 -4.51 2.25
N GLY A 55 2.30 -3.46 1.82
CA GLY A 55 2.66 -2.61 0.66
C GLY A 55 2.01 -3.11 -0.63
N GLY A 56 1.38 -2.22 -1.41
CA GLY A 56 0.63 -2.62 -2.61
C GLY A 56 -0.87 -2.78 -2.42
N ALA A 57 -1.47 -2.06 -1.47
CA ALA A 57 -2.86 -2.25 -1.08
C ALA A 57 -3.85 -1.66 -2.10
N ARG A 58 -3.45 -0.64 -2.87
CA ARG A 58 -4.34 0.09 -3.80
C ARG A 58 -4.71 -0.77 -5.01
N ASN A 59 -3.71 -1.41 -5.64
CA ASN A 59 -3.94 -2.32 -6.77
C ASN A 59 -4.77 -3.56 -6.37
N CYS A 60 -4.53 -4.09 -5.17
CA CYS A 60 -5.33 -5.19 -4.63
C CYS A 60 -6.81 -4.78 -4.48
N VAL A 61 -7.07 -3.57 -3.97
CA VAL A 61 -8.42 -3.01 -3.87
C VAL A 61 -9.06 -2.85 -5.25
N LEU A 62 -8.35 -2.29 -6.24
CA LEU A 62 -8.86 -2.15 -7.62
C LEU A 62 -9.30 -3.49 -8.21
N GLN A 63 -8.50 -4.54 -8.05
CA GLN A 63 -8.80 -5.87 -8.59
C GLN A 63 -9.97 -6.56 -7.87
N ASN A 64 -10.30 -6.13 -6.66
CA ASN A 64 -11.31 -6.76 -5.83
C ASN A 64 -12.43 -5.80 -5.44
N ILE A 65 -12.56 -4.64 -6.11
CA ILE A 65 -13.41 -3.54 -5.63
C ILE A 65 -14.89 -3.95 -5.48
N ALA A 66 -15.36 -4.85 -6.34
CA ALA A 66 -16.70 -5.44 -6.26
C ALA A 66 -16.96 -6.22 -4.95
N GLN A 67 -15.92 -6.77 -4.33
CA GLN A 67 -15.97 -7.48 -3.05
C GLN A 67 -15.85 -6.52 -1.85
N GLY A 68 -15.44 -5.27 -2.08
CA GLY A 68 -15.23 -4.27 -1.03
C GLY A 68 -16.51 -3.54 -0.59
N GLY A 69 -17.60 -3.72 -1.34
CA GLY A 69 -18.90 -3.12 -1.06
C GLY A 69 -19.02 -1.66 -1.50
N ALA A 70 -20.20 -1.08 -1.26
CA ALA A 70 -20.55 0.25 -1.77
C ALA A 70 -19.62 1.36 -1.25
N SER A 71 -19.18 1.29 0.00
CA SER A 71 -18.28 2.28 0.60
C SER A 71 -16.90 2.27 -0.06
N CYS A 72 -16.38 1.09 -0.42
CA CYS A 72 -15.10 0.96 -1.12
C CYS A 72 -15.18 1.52 -2.54
N VAL A 73 -16.27 1.22 -3.27
CA VAL A 73 -16.52 1.77 -4.61
C VAL A 73 -16.72 3.29 -4.58
N ALA A 74 -17.37 3.83 -3.56
CA ALA A 74 -17.54 5.26 -3.41
C ALA A 74 -16.20 5.96 -3.11
N PHE A 75 -15.39 5.38 -2.24
CA PHE A 75 -14.08 5.89 -1.88
C PHE A 75 -13.12 5.92 -3.08
N GLU A 76 -13.08 4.85 -3.88
CA GLU A 76 -12.27 4.83 -5.11
C GLU A 76 -12.68 5.93 -6.09
N LYS A 77 -13.97 6.15 -6.30
CA LYS A 77 -14.45 7.24 -7.18
C LYS A 77 -14.14 8.64 -6.65
N GLU A 78 -14.13 8.82 -5.33
CA GLU A 78 -13.83 10.10 -4.69
C GLU A 78 -12.32 10.41 -4.71
N HIS A 79 -11.49 9.37 -4.76
CA HIS A 79 -10.04 9.46 -4.69
C HIS A 79 -9.37 8.72 -5.86
N ASP A 80 -9.89 8.88 -7.08
CA ASP A 80 -9.42 8.15 -8.28
C ASP A 80 -7.92 8.33 -8.51
N ASP A 81 -7.41 9.56 -8.36
CA ASP A 81 -5.98 9.89 -8.50
C ASP A 81 -5.08 9.07 -7.53
N PHE A 82 -5.55 8.83 -6.30
CA PHE A 82 -4.82 8.02 -5.31
C PHE A 82 -4.72 6.55 -5.73
N PHE A 83 -5.75 6.02 -6.38
CA PHE A 83 -5.75 4.65 -6.90
C PHE A 83 -5.05 4.54 -8.26
N ASP A 84 -5.02 5.60 -9.06
CA ASP A 84 -4.31 5.67 -10.34
C ASP A 84 -2.79 5.48 -10.11
N ASP A 85 -2.21 6.18 -9.14
CA ASP A 85 -0.83 5.97 -8.67
C ASP A 85 -0.62 4.55 -8.14
N GLY A 86 -1.68 3.96 -7.58
CA GLY A 86 -1.72 2.60 -7.08
C GLY A 86 -1.63 1.51 -8.16
N LYS A 87 -1.88 1.82 -9.44
CA LYS A 87 -1.85 0.82 -10.54
C LYS A 87 -0.43 0.31 -10.84
N ASP A 88 0.56 1.14 -10.54
CA ASP A 88 1.97 0.78 -10.67
C ASP A 88 2.50 -0.02 -9.46
N GLU A 89 1.71 -0.13 -8.38
CA GLU A 89 2.08 -0.94 -7.22
C GLU A 89 2.06 -2.45 -7.58
N PRO A 90 3.12 -3.21 -7.22
CA PRO A 90 3.16 -4.64 -7.45
C PRO A 90 2.08 -5.36 -6.64
N ILE A 91 1.43 -6.33 -7.27
CA ILE A 91 0.40 -7.16 -6.63
C ILE A 91 1.09 -8.14 -5.69
N VAL A 92 1.02 -7.91 -4.38
CA VAL A 92 1.44 -8.87 -3.37
C VAL A 92 0.22 -9.73 -3.00
N ARG A 93 0.30 -11.04 -3.18
CA ARG A 93 -0.79 -12.01 -2.93
C ARG A 93 -0.55 -12.79 -1.64
#